data_AF-A0A1W1XQ73-F1
#
_entry.id   AF-A0A1W1XQ73-F1
#
_cell.length_a   1.000
_cell.length_b   1.000
_cell.length_c   1.000
_cell.angle_alpha   90.00
_cell.angle_beta   90.00
_cell.angle_gamma   90.00
#
_symmetry.space_group_name_H-M   'P 1'
#
loop_
_entity.id
_entity.type
_entity.pdbx_description
1 polymer ?
#
loop_
_entity_poly.entity_id
_entity_poly.type
_entity_poly.pdbx_seq_one_letter_code
_entity_poly.pdbx_strand_id
1 'polypeptide(L)' 'MASWMVHLRIADKLLKVTFNLSTTEFVVGNIAPDSGIPNEDWSVFTPSGDVSHFKTTDADGLKDIHLNEYVEQFFTVE' A
#
# COMPACT_ATOMS: atom_id res chain seq x y z
N MET A 1 -12.66 5.16 0.93
CA MET A 1 -11.73 4.50 1.87
C MET A 1 -12.37 3.20 2.31
N ALA A 2 -11.69 2.07 2.12
CA ALA A 2 -11.96 0.92 2.98
C ALA A 2 -11.67 1.37 4.42
N SER A 3 -12.46 0.94 5.40
CA SER A 3 -12.05 1.23 6.77
C SER A 3 -10.72 0.52 7.01
N TRP A 4 -9.78 1.15 7.73
CA TRP A 4 -8.47 0.56 8.04
C TRP A 4 -8.60 -0.85 8.65
N MET A 5 -9.73 -1.12 9.31
CA MET A 5 -10.10 -2.42 9.85
C MET A 5 -10.20 -3.53 8.80
N VAL A 6 -10.54 -3.23 7.54
CA VAL A 6 -10.59 -4.22 6.46
C VAL A 6 -9.19 -4.77 6.17
N HIS A 7 -8.18 -3.90 6.09
CA HIS A 7 -6.78 -4.30 5.89
C HIS A 7 -6.32 -5.26 6.98
N LEU A 8 -6.57 -4.92 8.25
CA LEU A 8 -6.19 -5.78 9.38
C LEU A 8 -6.91 -7.14 9.39
N ARG A 9 -8.19 -7.18 9.03
CA ARG A 9 -8.96 -8.44 8.94
C ARG A 9 -8.46 -9.35 7.82
N ILE A 10 -8.09 -8.77 6.67
CA ILE A 10 -7.50 -9.52 5.56
C ILE A 10 -6.12 -10.05 5.98
N ALA A 11 -5.27 -9.20 6.58
CA ALA A 11 -3.96 -9.61 7.07
C ALA A 11 -4.05 -10.78 8.08
N ASP A 12 -4.95 -10.69 9.07
CA ASP A 12 -5.20 -11.75 10.06
C ASP A 12 -5.63 -13.07 9.40
N LYS A 13 -6.52 -13.01 8.40
CA LYS A 13 -6.92 -14.21 7.65
C LYS A 13 -5.76 -14.80 6.87
N LEU A 14 -4.97 -13.98 6.18
CA LEU A 14 -3.86 -14.43 5.34
C LEU A 14 -2.74 -15.06 6.16
N LEU A 15 -2.40 -14.50 7.32
CA LEU A 15 -1.41 -15.07 8.24
C LEU A 15 -1.75 -16.49 8.69
N LYS A 16 -3.04 -16.83 8.78
CA LYS A 16 -3.52 -18.18 9.15
C LYS A 16 -3.42 -19.21 8.02
N VAL A 17 -3.32 -18.78 6.76
CA VAL A 17 -3.28 -19.67 5.59
C VAL A 17 -1.86 -20.06 5.18
N THR A 18 -0.86 -19.68 5.99
CA THR A 18 0.57 -19.99 5.87
C THR A 18 1.33 -19.04 4.94
N PHE A 19 2.05 -18.11 5.56
CA PHE A 19 3.15 -17.40 4.92
C PHE A 19 4.36 -17.44 5.86
N ASN A 20 5.53 -17.85 5.37
CA ASN A 20 6.80 -17.70 6.09
C ASN A 20 7.25 -16.23 6.00
N LEU A 21 6.40 -15.34 6.50
CA LEU A 21 6.60 -13.90 6.53
C LEU A 21 6.61 -13.45 7.99
N SER A 22 7.34 -12.38 8.26
CA SER A 22 7.22 -11.73 9.55
C SER A 22 5.82 -11.15 9.72
N THR A 23 5.18 -11.51 10.82
CA THR A 23 3.85 -11.02 11.19
C THR A 23 3.80 -9.50 11.24
N THR A 24 4.82 -8.87 11.84
CA THR A 24 4.85 -7.41 12.02
C THR A 24 4.95 -6.70 10.69
N GLU A 25 5.97 -7.02 9.88
CA GLU A 25 6.15 -6.39 8.57
C GLU A 25 4.97 -6.67 7.64
N PHE A 26 4.34 -7.85 7.72
CA PHE A 26 3.16 -8.16 6.92
C PHE A 26 1.94 -7.31 7.32
N VAL A 27 1.66 -7.18 8.63
CA VAL A 27 0.54 -6.35 9.12
C VAL A 27 0.78 -4.87 8.82
N VAL A 28 1.99 -4.36 9.07
CA VAL A 28 2.35 -2.97 8.77
C VAL A 28 2.29 -2.71 7.27
N GLY A 29 2.81 -3.62 6.44
CA GLY A 29 2.74 -3.51 4.98
C GLY A 29 1.31 -3.47 4.45
N ASN A 30 0.35 -4.15 5.10
CA ASN A 30 -1.06 -4.11 4.71
C ASN A 30 -1.74 -2.76 4.95
N ILE A 31 -1.24 -1.93 5.86
CA ILE A 31 -1.77 -0.58 6.16
C ILE A 31 -0.90 0.56 5.64
N ALA A 32 0.34 0.27 5.22
CA ALA A 32 1.30 1.26 4.75
C ALA A 32 0.78 2.16 3.60
N PRO A 33 0.03 1.65 2.60
CA PRO A 33 -0.51 2.51 1.53
C PRO A 33 -1.43 3.65 2.01
N ASP A 34 -2.09 3.47 3.16
CA ASP A 34 -2.99 4.45 3.77
C ASP A 34 -2.26 5.42 4.71
N SER A 35 -0.94 5.26 4.90
CA SER A 35 -0.12 6.01 5.86
C SER A 35 0.75 7.10 5.21
N GLY A 36 0.28 7.66 4.09
CA GLY A 36 1.02 8.69 3.34
C GLY A 36 1.34 9.94 4.17
N ILE A 37 2.47 10.56 3.88
CA ILE A 37 2.94 11.79 4.53
C ILE A 37 2.29 12.99 3.82
N PRO A 38 1.47 13.82 4.51
CA PRO A 38 0.88 15.00 3.91
C PRO A 38 1.92 16.11 3.71
N ASN A 39 1.70 16.97 2.71
CA ASN A 39 2.36 18.27 2.62
C ASN A 39 1.77 19.27 3.64
N GLU A 40 2.31 20.49 3.70
CA GLU A 40 1.96 21.49 4.73
C GLU A 40 0.46 21.80 4.82
N ASP A 41 -0.24 21.86 3.69
CA ASP A 41 -1.66 22.18 3.61
C ASP A 41 -2.57 20.96 3.48
N TRP A 42 -2.01 19.74 3.56
CA TRP A 42 -2.72 18.46 3.46
C TRP A 42 -3.43 18.22 2.12
N SER A 43 -3.10 18.98 1.07
CA SER A 43 -3.66 18.78 -0.27
C SER A 43 -3.06 17.59 -1.02
N VAL A 44 -1.84 17.19 -0.68
CA VAL A 44 -1.09 16.11 -1.34
C VAL A 44 -0.49 15.18 -0.29
N PHE A 45 -0.50 13.88 -0.58
CA PHE A 45 0.13 12.85 0.23
C PHE A 45 1.23 12.15 -0.57
N THR A 46 2.31 11.79 0.10
CA THR A 46 3.43 11.02 -0.46
C THR A 46 3.54 9.67 0.26
N PRO A 47 3.50 8.53 -0.45
CA PRO A 47 3.28 8.39 -1.89
C PRO A 47 1.87 8.85 -2.30
N SER A 48 1.72 9.28 -3.56
CA SER A 48 0.41 9.66 -4.10
C SER A 48 -0.53 8.45 -4.13
N GLY A 49 -1.84 8.71 -4.11
CA GLY A 49 -2.84 7.63 -4.23
C GLY A 49 -2.80 6.90 -5.57
N ASP A 50 -2.20 7.49 -6.60
CA ASP A 50 -2.01 6.83 -7.89
C ASP A 50 -1.03 5.66 -7.74
N VAL A 51 0.07 5.89 -7.03
CA VAL A 51 1.11 4.87 -6.76
C VAL A 51 0.68 3.92 -5.64
N SER A 52 0.18 4.44 -4.52
CA SER A 52 -0.14 3.60 -3.34
C SER A 52 -1.44 2.79 -3.48
N HIS A 53 -2.40 3.27 -4.26
CA HIS A 53 -3.71 2.63 -4.44
C HIS A 53 -4.01 2.24 -5.90
N PHE A 54 -3.04 2.34 -6.80
CA PHE A 54 -3.18 1.93 -8.21
C PHE A 54 -4.40 2.60 -8.87
N LYS A 55 -4.51 3.92 -8.73
CA LYS A 55 -5.69 4.67 -9.22
C LYS A 55 -5.64 4.95 -10.72
N THR A 56 -4.50 4.74 -11.35
CA THR A 56 -4.26 4.88 -12.79
C THR A 56 -4.74 3.67 -13.59
N THR A 57 -4.80 3.86 -14.91
CA THR A 57 -5.07 2.80 -15.87
C THR A 57 -4.10 2.91 -17.05
N ASP A 58 -3.77 1.78 -17.66
CA ASP A 58 -3.01 1.73 -18.90
C ASP A 58 -3.85 2.15 -20.13
N ALA A 59 -3.25 2.06 -21.32
CA ALA A 59 -3.88 2.42 -22.58
C ALA A 59 -5.13 1.56 -22.92
N ASP A 60 -5.20 0.35 -22.37
CA ASP A 60 -6.32 -0.58 -22.56
C ASP A 60 -7.40 -0.43 -21.46
N GLY A 61 -7.19 0.49 -20.50
CA GLY A 61 -8.11 0.77 -19.41
C GLY A 61 -7.99 -0.21 -18.24
N LEU A 62 -6.96 -1.06 -18.22
CA LEU A 62 -6.67 -1.96 -17.10
C LEU A 62 -5.95 -1.20 -15.99
N LYS A 63 -6.12 -1.66 -14.74
CA LYS A 63 -5.45 -1.05 -13.59
C LYS A 63 -3.94 -1.18 -13.73
N ASP A 64 -3.26 -0.04 -13.68
CA ASP A 64 -1.80 0.01 -13.70
C ASP A 64 -1.27 -0.03 -12.26
N ILE A 65 -0.47 -1.05 -11.97
CA ILE A 65 0.15 -1.27 -10.66
C ILE A 65 1.58 -0.75 -10.76
N HIS A 66 1.82 0.44 -10.23
CA HIS A 66 3.12 1.11 -10.20
C HIS A 66 4.12 0.47 -9.21
N LEU A 67 4.29 -0.87 -9.27
CA LEU A 67 5.08 -1.64 -8.31
C LEU A 67 6.54 -1.21 -8.28
N ASN A 68 7.17 -1.11 -9.45
CA ASN A 68 8.59 -0.75 -9.53
C ASN A 68 8.82 0.67 -8.99
N GLU A 69 7.98 1.62 -9.40
CA GLU A 69 8.03 3.00 -8.90
C GLU A 69 7.88 3.04 -7.37
N TYR A 70 6.91 2.29 -6.84
CA TYR A 70 6.67 2.23 -5.40
C TYR A 70 7.89 1.69 -4.65
N VAL A 71 8.47 0.59 -5.12
CA VAL A 71 9.62 -0.05 -4.49
C VAL A 71 10.86 0.84 -4.59
N GLU A 72 11.17 1.36 -5.77
CA GLU A 72 12.37 2.17 -5.99
C GLU A 72 12.34 3.49 -5.18
N GLN A 73 11.18 4.10 -5.02
CA GLN A 73 11.06 5.40 -4.33
C GLN A 73 10.79 5.27 -2.83
N PHE A 74 10.05 4.24 -2.39
CA PHE A 74 9.50 4.19 -1.02
C PHE A 74 9.89 2.94 -0.24
N PHE A 75 10.62 1.99 -0.83
CA PHE A 75 11.12 0.82 -0.13
C PHE A 75 12.62 0.93 0.10
N THR A 76 13.00 1.36 1.31
CA THR A 76 14.39 1.32 1.77
C THR A 76 14.62 0.04 2.57
N VAL A 77 15.54 -0.81 2.12
CA VAL A 77 16.05 -1.91 2.94
C VAL A 77 17.03 -1.31 3.95
N GLU A 78 16.70 -1.41 5.25
CA GLU A 78 17.65 -1.13 6.33
C GLU A 78 18.76 -2.19 6.42
#